data_AF-A0A8H6QJJ2-F1
#
_entry.id   AF-A0A8H6QJJ2-F1
#
_cell.length_a   1.000
_cell.length_b   1.000
_cell.length_c   1.000
_cell.angle_alpha   90.00
_cell.angle_beta   90.00
_cell.angle_gamma   90.00
#
_symmetry.space_group_name_H-M   'P 1'
#
loop_
_entity.id
_entity.type
_entity.pdbx_description
1 polymer ?
#
loop_
_entity_poly.entity_id
_entity_poly.type
_entity_poly.pdbx_seq_one_letter_code
_entity_poly.pdbx_strand_id
1 'polypeptide(L)'
;MVAIRTLSLALLLTGALAMPSPQDATAPSAASTPLPSTAASSPDMASSQLDQLANFAYNVTTDNVSSNAGTKRGSCSLSNLRIRRDWRLFSSSQKKAFIKSVRCLQQLPARTPSSIAAGAKTRYDDFVATHIQQTLNIHYTGTFLAWHRYFIYQFEQALRDECGYTGDYPYWNWPADANSMETSPVFDGSDTSMSGNGEYVANKGDIELTMGNYPIVYLPAGTGGGCVTSGPFVNYTVNLGPAALNIPGGTMEAQSNPLDYNPRCLKRDLTTAILKRYANATSVVKLILENRDIWDFQMVMQGVPGSGSIGVHGGGHYSMGGDPGRDVFTSPGDPAFWLHHGQIDRVWWIWQALDLKNRLYAISGTGTFMNQPASPNTTLSTVIDLGYANGVSITMQDLMSTVDGPFCYVYL
;
A
#
# COMPACT_ATOMS: atom_id res chain seq x y z
N MET A 1 17.15 82.74 7.23
CA MET A 1 17.08 81.66 8.23
C MET A 1 18.45 80.99 8.27
N VAL A 2 19.34 81.54 9.10
CA VAL A 2 19.95 80.91 10.30
C VAL A 2 20.85 79.72 9.91
N ALA A 3 22.14 79.95 9.59
CA ALA A 3 23.29 80.20 10.49
C ALA A 3 23.94 78.87 10.97
N ILE A 4 25.13 78.47 10.49
CA ILE A 4 26.51 78.91 10.81
C ILE A 4 27.19 77.96 11.82
N ARG A 5 28.48 77.66 11.55
CA ARG A 5 29.60 77.24 12.46
C ARG A 5 29.65 75.77 12.92
N THR A 6 30.80 75.13 13.18
CA THR A 6 32.26 75.25 12.87
C THR A 6 32.93 74.07 13.62
N LEU A 7 34.02 73.54 13.06
CA LEU A 7 35.26 73.02 13.69
C LEU A 7 35.28 71.88 14.74
N SER A 8 36.29 71.02 14.53
CA SER A 8 37.27 70.48 15.49
C SER A 8 37.12 69.07 16.11
N LEU A 9 37.95 68.19 15.54
CA LEU A 9 38.96 67.29 16.16
C LEU A 9 39.01 67.12 17.70
N ALA A 10 38.83 65.88 18.15
CA ALA A 10 39.42 65.19 19.32
C ALA A 10 38.83 63.75 19.34
N LEU A 11 39.36 62.68 19.92
CA LEU A 11 40.69 62.23 20.33
C LEU A 11 40.48 60.73 20.69
N LEU A 12 41.44 59.88 20.32
CA LEU A 12 41.67 58.46 20.69
C LEU A 12 40.92 57.86 21.90
N LEU A 13 40.40 56.64 21.71
CA LEU A 13 40.55 55.55 22.69
C LEU A 13 40.64 54.20 21.96
N THR A 14 41.81 53.58 22.07
CA THR A 14 42.14 52.21 21.70
C THR A 14 41.46 51.23 22.66
N GLY A 15 40.61 50.35 22.15
CA GLY A 15 40.14 49.15 22.84
C GLY A 15 40.39 47.95 21.94
N ALA A 16 41.47 47.20 22.18
CA ALA A 16 41.73 45.94 21.53
C ALA A 16 40.68 44.91 22.00
N LEU A 17 39.76 44.53 21.12
CA LEU A 17 38.93 43.34 21.31
C LEU A 17 39.61 42.19 20.59
N ALA A 18 40.22 41.29 21.38
CA ALA A 18 40.72 40.01 20.92
C ALA A 18 39.56 39.20 20.32
N MET A 19 39.68 38.81 19.05
CA MET A 19 38.77 37.82 18.46
C MET A 19 39.05 36.45 19.08
N PRO A 20 38.03 35.71 19.57
CA PRO A 20 38.22 34.33 19.99
C PRO A 20 38.61 33.48 18.77
N SER A 21 39.64 32.66 18.92
CA SER A 21 39.97 31.60 17.95
C SER A 21 38.79 30.64 17.80
N PRO A 22 38.59 30.04 16.61
CA PRO A 22 37.56 29.03 16.41
C PRO A 22 37.90 27.82 17.29
N GLN A 23 37.15 27.66 18.38
CA GLN A 23 37.08 26.38 19.08
C GLN A 23 36.37 25.41 18.14
N ASP A 24 37.01 24.27 17.91
CA ASP A 24 36.40 23.08 17.31
C ASP A 24 35.14 22.72 18.09
N ALA A 25 34.01 23.25 17.62
CA ALA A 25 32.70 22.77 18.00
C ALA A 25 32.56 21.38 17.36
N THR A 26 33.02 20.37 18.10
CA THR A 26 32.58 19.00 17.88
C THR A 26 31.05 19.04 17.93
N ALA A 27 30.43 18.87 16.77
CA ALA A 27 29.00 18.68 16.66
C ALA A 27 28.62 17.57 17.65
N PRO A 28 27.60 17.76 18.50
CA PRO A 28 27.13 16.66 19.31
C PRO A 28 26.71 15.56 18.35
N SER A 29 27.42 14.43 18.40
CA SER A 29 27.01 13.17 17.81
C SER A 29 25.52 13.00 18.10
N ALA A 30 24.68 13.04 17.08
CA ALA A 30 23.26 12.74 17.21
C ALA A 30 23.17 11.34 17.82
N ALA A 31 22.94 11.27 19.13
CA ALA A 31 22.64 10.02 19.80
C ALA A 31 21.42 9.47 19.07
N SER A 32 21.60 8.38 18.32
CA SER A 32 20.52 7.73 17.58
C SER A 32 19.39 7.47 18.57
N THR A 33 18.27 8.17 18.40
CA THR A 33 17.10 7.95 19.25
C THR A 33 16.79 6.45 19.22
N PRO A 34 16.68 5.78 20.38
CA PRO A 34 16.40 4.35 20.41
C PRO A 34 15.13 4.06 19.62
N LEU A 35 15.15 3.03 18.78
CA LEU A 35 13.95 2.61 18.06
C LEU A 35 12.82 2.29 19.05
N PRO A 36 11.58 2.66 18.74
CA PRO A 36 10.46 2.31 19.58
C PRO A 36 10.31 0.79 19.65
N SER A 37 10.16 0.26 20.87
CA SER A 37 9.98 -1.17 21.12
C SER A 37 8.54 -1.54 21.52
N THR A 38 7.70 -0.54 21.80
CA THR A 38 6.28 -0.69 22.12
C THR A 38 5.45 0.32 21.35
N ALA A 39 4.27 -0.09 20.91
CA ALA A 39 3.37 0.77 20.16
C ALA A 39 2.68 1.79 21.07
N ALA A 40 2.68 3.05 20.66
CA ALA A 40 1.96 4.10 21.35
C ALA A 40 0.44 3.92 21.21
N SER A 41 -0.28 4.13 22.31
CA SER A 41 -1.75 4.16 22.31
C SER A 41 -2.32 5.46 21.71
N SER A 42 -1.56 6.55 21.71
CA SER A 42 -1.94 7.81 21.05
C SER A 42 -1.64 7.75 19.55
N PRO A 43 -2.61 8.06 18.66
CA PRO A 43 -2.38 8.10 17.22
C PRO A 43 -1.25 9.04 16.79
N ASP A 44 -1.09 10.20 17.42
CA ASP A 44 -0.07 11.18 17.03
C ASP A 44 1.34 10.65 17.32
N MET A 45 1.53 10.07 18.51
CA MET A 45 2.78 9.43 18.89
C MET A 45 3.05 8.20 18.02
N ALA A 46 2.03 7.40 17.72
CA ALA A 46 2.16 6.24 16.84
C ALA A 46 2.52 6.66 15.41
N SER A 47 2.01 7.78 14.90
CA SER A 47 2.43 8.31 13.61
C SER A 47 3.92 8.65 13.60
N SER A 48 4.40 9.28 14.68
CA SER A 48 5.83 9.61 14.83
C SER A 48 6.70 8.36 14.94
N GLN A 49 6.21 7.31 15.61
CA GLN A 49 6.89 6.01 15.68
C GLN A 49 6.94 5.34 14.31
N LEU A 50 5.87 5.39 13.52
CA LEU A 50 5.85 4.83 12.18
C LEU A 50 6.92 5.49 11.28
N ASP A 51 7.07 6.80 11.36
CA ASP A 51 8.10 7.54 10.61
C ASP A 51 9.52 7.15 11.06
N GLN A 52 9.76 6.99 12.36
CA GLN A 52 11.05 6.51 12.87
C GLN A 52 11.39 5.11 12.35
N LEU A 53 10.41 4.19 12.37
CA LEU A 53 10.58 2.82 11.88
C LEU A 53 10.82 2.79 10.36
N ALA A 54 10.10 3.63 9.60
CA ALA A 54 10.31 3.75 8.16
C ALA A 54 11.70 4.31 7.81
N ASN A 55 12.15 5.36 8.50
CA ASN A 55 13.48 5.93 8.32
C ASN A 55 14.60 4.91 8.62
N PHE A 56 14.42 4.12 9.68
CA PHE A 56 15.35 3.05 9.99
C PHE A 56 15.38 1.98 8.90
N ALA A 57 14.21 1.54 8.43
CA ALA A 57 14.10 0.57 7.36
C ALA A 57 14.75 1.07 6.05
N TYR A 58 14.60 2.37 5.75
CA TYR A 58 15.25 3.03 4.63
C TYR A 58 16.77 2.93 4.73
N ASN A 59 17.34 3.37 5.87
CA ASN A 59 18.79 3.34 6.11
C ASN A 59 19.34 1.91 6.01
N VAL A 60 18.70 0.94 6.68
CA VAL A 60 19.08 -0.47 6.63
C VAL A 60 19.11 -0.99 5.19
N THR A 61 18.10 -0.64 4.39
CA THR A 61 18.02 -1.10 3.00
C THR A 61 19.09 -0.46 2.12
N THR A 62 19.30 0.86 2.22
CA THR A 62 20.31 1.57 1.42
C THR A 62 21.74 1.17 1.80
N ASP A 63 22.01 0.91 3.08
CA ASP A 63 23.31 0.43 3.55
C ASP A 63 23.59 -1.00 3.04
N ASN A 64 22.56 -1.85 3.02
CA ASN A 64 22.67 -3.21 2.46
C ASN A 64 22.93 -3.20 0.94
N VAL A 65 22.30 -2.29 0.19
CA VAL A 65 22.60 -2.11 -1.24
C VAL A 65 24.03 -1.61 -1.44
N SER A 66 24.47 -0.64 -0.64
CA SER A 66 25.83 -0.06 -0.73
C SER A 66 26.93 -1.07 -0.42
N SER A 67 26.76 -1.84 0.65
CA SER A 67 27.74 -2.85 1.09
C SER A 67 27.87 -4.05 0.14
N ASN A 68 26.82 -4.35 -0.63
CA ASN A 68 26.83 -5.43 -1.63
C ASN A 68 27.34 -4.99 -3.02
N ALA A 69 27.67 -3.72 -3.22
CA ALA A 69 28.12 -3.17 -4.51
C ALA A 69 29.41 -3.83 -5.06
N GLY A 70 30.19 -4.51 -4.20
CA GLY A 70 31.43 -5.20 -4.58
C GLY A 70 31.37 -6.73 -4.67
N THR A 71 30.30 -7.38 -4.21
CA THR A 71 30.28 -8.84 -3.95
C THR A 71 29.19 -9.62 -4.69
N LYS A 72 28.17 -8.95 -5.24
CA LYS A 72 27.15 -9.59 -6.08
C LYS A 72 27.18 -8.99 -7.48
N ARG A 73 27.17 -9.83 -8.52
CA ARG A 73 26.68 -9.45 -9.88
C ARG A 73 25.15 -9.25 -9.86
N GLY A 74 24.62 -8.58 -8.84
CA GLY A 74 23.20 -8.27 -8.70
C GLY A 74 22.85 -7.09 -9.57
N SER A 75 21.63 -7.06 -10.10
CA SER A 75 21.13 -5.96 -10.93
C SER A 75 20.81 -4.69 -10.14
N CYS A 76 20.71 -4.74 -8.80
CA CYS A 76 20.33 -3.61 -7.95
C CYS A 76 21.54 -2.86 -7.37
N SER A 77 21.53 -1.53 -7.51
CA SER A 77 22.52 -0.60 -6.97
C SER A 77 21.86 0.70 -6.55
N LEU A 78 22.54 1.55 -5.75
CA LEU A 78 22.00 2.85 -5.37
C LEU A 78 21.64 3.73 -6.58
N SER A 79 22.33 3.55 -7.71
CA SER A 79 22.11 4.34 -8.93
C SER A 79 20.83 3.97 -9.69
N ASN A 80 20.27 2.77 -9.49
CA ASN A 80 19.02 2.35 -10.13
C ASN A 80 17.92 1.97 -9.14
N LEU A 81 18.16 2.24 -7.85
CA LEU A 81 17.19 2.06 -6.77
C LEU A 81 16.00 3.01 -6.97
N ARG A 82 14.82 2.43 -7.20
CA ARG A 82 13.58 3.21 -7.31
C ARG A 82 13.01 3.55 -5.93
N ILE A 83 12.26 4.64 -5.84
CA ILE A 83 11.60 5.07 -4.61
C ILE A 83 10.09 4.93 -4.82
N ARG A 84 9.40 4.32 -3.85
CA ARG A 84 7.94 4.31 -3.74
C ARG A 84 7.54 5.33 -2.68
N ARG A 85 6.57 6.20 -2.99
CA ARG A 85 6.27 7.39 -2.16
C ARG A 85 4.80 7.49 -1.77
N ASP A 86 4.53 8.17 -0.64
CA ASP A 86 3.17 8.50 -0.21
C ASP A 86 2.49 9.35 -1.28
N TRP A 87 1.25 9.01 -1.66
CA TRP A 87 0.45 9.76 -2.64
C TRP A 87 0.35 11.26 -2.32
N ARG A 88 0.37 11.63 -1.03
CA ARG A 88 0.36 13.04 -0.60
C ARG A 88 1.55 13.83 -1.12
N LEU A 89 2.71 13.19 -1.28
CA LEU A 89 3.97 13.80 -1.72
C LEU A 89 4.07 13.94 -3.25
N PHE A 90 3.12 13.38 -4.00
CA PHE A 90 3.07 13.56 -5.45
C PHE A 90 2.52 14.95 -5.78
N SER A 91 3.21 15.68 -6.67
CA SER A 91 2.65 16.88 -7.28
C SER A 91 1.42 16.52 -8.14
N SER A 92 0.57 17.50 -8.45
CA SER A 92 -0.61 17.25 -9.31
C SER A 92 -0.23 16.65 -10.67
N SER A 93 0.91 17.03 -11.27
CA SER A 93 1.38 16.45 -12.53
C SER A 93 1.84 15.01 -12.36
N GLN A 94 2.53 14.68 -11.26
CA GLN A 94 2.92 13.31 -10.95
C GLN A 94 1.70 12.42 -10.69
N LYS A 95 0.70 12.91 -9.95
CA LYS A 95 -0.58 12.21 -9.73
C LYS A 95 -1.27 11.91 -11.06
N LYS A 96 -1.42 12.92 -11.91
CA LYS A 96 -2.02 12.78 -13.26
C LYS A 96 -1.26 11.82 -14.16
N ALA A 97 0.08 11.78 -14.08
CA ALA A 97 0.88 10.84 -14.85
C ALA A 97 0.61 9.38 -14.45
N PHE A 98 0.49 9.10 -13.15
CA PHE A 98 0.12 7.77 -12.67
C PHE A 98 -1.30 7.39 -13.12
N ILE A 99 -2.27 8.27 -12.86
CA ILE A 99 -3.68 8.08 -13.27
C ILE A 99 -3.81 7.82 -14.78
N LYS A 100 -3.12 8.61 -15.60
CA LYS A 100 -3.10 8.44 -17.06
C LYS A 100 -2.59 7.04 -17.45
N SER A 101 -1.57 6.55 -16.77
CA SER A 101 -0.97 5.24 -17.06
C SER A 101 -1.91 4.09 -16.67
N VAL A 102 -2.59 4.21 -15.52
CA VAL A 102 -3.64 3.24 -15.12
C VAL A 102 -4.77 3.21 -16.15
N ARG A 103 -5.25 4.39 -16.57
CA ARG A 103 -6.30 4.49 -17.60
C ARG A 103 -5.86 3.95 -18.96
N CYS A 104 -4.57 4.04 -19.29
CA CYS A 104 -4.02 3.40 -20.48
C CYS A 104 -4.14 1.87 -20.40
N LEU A 105 -3.83 1.23 -19.27
CA LEU A 105 -4.06 -0.21 -19.10
C LEU A 105 -5.55 -0.59 -19.17
N GLN A 106 -6.44 0.31 -18.77
CA GLN A 106 -7.91 0.16 -18.91
C GLN A 106 -8.41 0.38 -20.36
N GLN A 107 -7.51 0.63 -21.32
CA GLN A 107 -7.84 0.81 -22.74
C GLN A 107 -7.12 -0.18 -23.64
N LEU A 108 -5.90 -0.58 -23.29
CA LEU A 108 -5.15 -1.59 -24.02
C LEU A 108 -5.89 -2.95 -23.98
N PRO A 109 -5.89 -3.73 -25.07
CA PRO A 109 -6.62 -5.00 -25.13
C PRO A 109 -6.04 -6.04 -24.16
N ALA A 110 -6.93 -6.84 -23.54
CA ALA A 110 -6.56 -7.97 -22.70
C ALA A 110 -5.68 -8.99 -23.45
N ARG A 111 -4.75 -9.62 -22.72
CA ARG A 111 -3.91 -10.74 -23.20
C ARG A 111 -4.47 -12.09 -22.83
N THR A 112 -5.27 -12.17 -21.76
CA THR A 112 -5.87 -13.42 -21.30
C THR A 112 -6.78 -13.99 -22.40
N PRO A 113 -6.61 -15.27 -22.81
CA PRO A 113 -7.50 -15.90 -23.77
C PRO A 113 -8.97 -15.81 -23.34
N SER A 114 -9.87 -15.50 -24.27
CA SER A 114 -11.31 -15.38 -23.99
C SER A 114 -11.95 -16.68 -23.50
N SER A 115 -11.33 -17.84 -23.79
CA SER A 115 -11.73 -19.14 -23.25
C SER A 115 -11.39 -19.31 -21.76
N ILE A 116 -10.50 -18.48 -21.22
CA ILE A 116 -10.08 -18.49 -19.81
C ILE A 116 -10.85 -17.42 -19.02
N ALA A 117 -10.95 -16.20 -19.57
CA ALA A 117 -11.69 -15.11 -18.97
C ALA A 117 -12.45 -14.32 -20.06
N ALA A 118 -13.67 -14.76 -20.38
CA ALA A 118 -14.48 -14.15 -21.43
C ALA A 118 -14.81 -12.68 -21.16
N GLY A 119 -14.87 -12.29 -19.88
CA GLY A 119 -15.12 -10.94 -19.43
C GLY A 119 -13.91 -10.00 -19.49
N ALA A 120 -12.68 -10.52 -19.61
CA ALA A 120 -11.51 -9.67 -19.70
C ALA A 120 -11.49 -8.93 -21.05
N LYS A 121 -11.51 -7.59 -21.01
CA LYS A 121 -11.47 -6.74 -22.22
C LYS A 121 -10.19 -5.92 -22.30
N THR A 122 -9.60 -5.60 -21.16
CA THR A 122 -8.47 -4.70 -21.05
C THR A 122 -7.25 -5.35 -20.40
N ARG A 123 -6.06 -4.77 -20.58
CA ARG A 123 -4.85 -5.17 -19.84
C ARG A 123 -5.06 -5.08 -18.33
N TYR A 124 -5.83 -4.08 -17.87
CA TYR A 124 -6.21 -3.97 -16.48
C TYR A 124 -7.03 -5.17 -16.00
N ASP A 125 -7.96 -5.68 -16.84
CA ASP A 125 -8.75 -6.86 -16.52
C ASP A 125 -7.91 -8.14 -16.42
N ASP A 126 -6.75 -8.24 -17.11
CA ASP A 126 -5.86 -9.40 -16.96
C ASP A 126 -5.36 -9.54 -15.51
N PHE A 127 -5.08 -8.41 -14.85
CA PHE A 127 -4.70 -8.38 -13.43
C PHE A 127 -5.88 -8.73 -12.52
N VAL A 128 -7.07 -8.22 -12.81
CA VAL A 128 -8.28 -8.57 -12.05
C VAL A 128 -8.61 -10.05 -12.19
N ALA A 129 -8.52 -10.60 -13.40
CA ALA A 129 -8.80 -12.01 -13.69
C ALA A 129 -7.86 -12.96 -12.94
N THR A 130 -6.55 -12.70 -12.95
CA THR A 130 -5.59 -13.56 -12.24
C THR A 130 -5.81 -13.54 -10.73
N HIS A 131 -6.18 -12.38 -10.17
CA HIS A 131 -6.50 -12.26 -8.75
C HIS A 131 -7.76 -13.06 -8.40
N ILE A 132 -8.83 -12.97 -9.21
CA ILE A 132 -10.03 -13.80 -9.04
C ILE A 132 -9.67 -15.29 -9.06
N GLN A 133 -8.89 -15.72 -10.05
CA GLN A 133 -8.51 -17.13 -10.23
C GLN A 133 -7.69 -17.67 -9.05
N GLN A 134 -6.82 -16.85 -8.47
CA GLN A 134 -5.87 -17.29 -7.45
C GLN A 134 -6.25 -16.92 -6.03
N THR A 135 -7.39 -16.23 -5.80
CA THR A 135 -7.77 -15.68 -4.48
C THR A 135 -7.66 -16.68 -3.33
N LEU A 136 -8.05 -17.94 -3.55
CA LEU A 136 -7.99 -19.01 -2.55
C LEU A 136 -6.59 -19.60 -2.31
N ASN A 137 -5.58 -19.16 -3.05
CA ASN A 137 -4.19 -19.59 -2.95
C ASN A 137 -3.23 -18.44 -2.57
N ILE A 138 -3.75 -17.21 -2.43
CA ILE A 138 -2.96 -15.99 -2.19
C ILE A 138 -3.42 -15.20 -0.97
N HIS A 139 -4.50 -15.59 -0.29
CA HIS A 139 -4.95 -14.98 0.97
C HIS A 139 -4.97 -16.02 2.08
N TYR A 140 -4.54 -15.64 3.29
CA TYR A 140 -4.33 -16.54 4.42
C TYR A 140 -3.46 -17.76 4.04
N THR A 141 -2.44 -17.52 3.21
CA THR A 141 -1.45 -18.49 2.74
C THR A 141 -0.05 -18.03 3.10
N GLY A 142 0.94 -18.92 3.00
CA GLY A 142 2.34 -18.53 3.14
C GLY A 142 2.89 -17.72 1.95
N THR A 143 2.10 -17.57 0.89
CA THR A 143 2.46 -16.79 -0.31
C THR A 143 1.90 -15.36 -0.28
N PHE A 144 0.95 -15.05 0.61
CA PHE A 144 0.17 -13.80 0.59
C PHE A 144 1.01 -12.54 0.36
N LEU A 145 2.00 -12.28 1.23
CA LEU A 145 2.79 -11.07 1.18
C LEU A 145 3.66 -10.99 -0.10
N ALA A 146 4.37 -12.07 -0.43
CA ALA A 146 5.27 -12.12 -1.58
C ALA A 146 4.53 -12.10 -2.92
N TRP A 147 3.38 -12.79 -3.01
CA TRP A 147 2.53 -12.78 -4.20
C TRP A 147 2.01 -11.37 -4.46
N HIS A 148 1.50 -10.67 -3.45
CA HIS A 148 1.01 -9.29 -3.62
C HIS A 148 2.14 -8.31 -3.92
N ARG A 149 3.33 -8.47 -3.33
CA ARG A 149 4.53 -7.71 -3.71
C ARG A 149 4.85 -7.88 -5.20
N TYR A 150 4.88 -9.11 -5.69
CA TYR A 150 5.14 -9.39 -7.10
C TYR A 150 4.02 -8.88 -8.00
N PHE A 151 2.77 -8.99 -7.57
CA PHE A 151 1.58 -8.52 -8.29
C PHE A 151 1.63 -7.00 -8.53
N ILE A 152 1.87 -6.20 -7.47
CA ILE A 152 1.98 -4.75 -7.63
C ILE A 152 3.25 -4.31 -8.38
N TYR A 153 4.35 -5.06 -8.25
CA TYR A 153 5.55 -4.81 -9.05
C TYR A 153 5.32 -5.07 -10.54
N GLN A 154 4.58 -6.12 -10.88
CA GLN A 154 4.30 -6.44 -12.27
C GLN A 154 3.20 -5.56 -12.89
N PHE A 155 2.30 -5.03 -12.06
CA PHE A 155 1.44 -3.91 -12.44
C PHE A 155 2.27 -2.66 -12.73
N GLU A 156 3.24 -2.34 -11.86
CA GLU A 156 4.20 -1.26 -12.10
C GLU A 156 4.93 -1.45 -13.44
N GLN A 157 5.45 -2.65 -13.74
CA GLN A 157 6.12 -2.90 -15.02
C GLN A 157 5.16 -2.69 -16.21
N ALA A 158 3.91 -3.14 -16.12
CA ALA A 158 2.93 -2.89 -17.18
C ALA A 158 2.68 -1.38 -17.40
N LEU A 159 2.60 -0.58 -16.33
CA LEU A 159 2.49 0.88 -16.45
C LEU A 159 3.72 1.49 -17.15
N ARG A 160 4.92 1.01 -16.82
CA ARG A 160 6.19 1.52 -17.38
C ARG A 160 6.36 1.12 -18.85
N ASP A 161 6.22 -0.16 -19.14
CA ASP A 161 6.58 -0.75 -20.42
C ASP A 161 5.49 -0.57 -21.48
N GLU A 162 4.21 -0.58 -21.08
CA GLU A 162 3.07 -0.52 -22.02
C GLU A 162 2.44 0.88 -22.07
N CYS A 163 2.58 1.67 -21.00
CA CYS A 163 1.95 2.98 -20.87
C CYS A 163 2.93 4.14 -20.67
N GLY A 164 4.24 3.87 -20.71
CA GLY A 164 5.29 4.89 -20.66
C GLY A 164 5.42 5.61 -19.31
N TYR A 165 4.99 4.97 -18.21
CA TYR A 165 5.08 5.58 -16.88
C TYR A 165 6.54 5.69 -16.42
N THR A 166 7.00 6.89 -16.09
CA THR A 166 8.37 7.14 -15.61
C THR A 166 8.44 7.59 -14.16
N GLY A 167 7.29 7.83 -13.52
CA GLY A 167 7.22 8.27 -12.13
C GLY A 167 7.46 7.15 -11.12
N ASP A 168 7.26 7.50 -9.84
CA ASP A 168 7.42 6.61 -8.70
C ASP A 168 6.14 5.82 -8.41
N TYR A 169 6.26 4.62 -7.85
CA TYR A 169 5.07 3.88 -7.46
C TYR A 169 4.42 4.50 -6.20
N PRO A 170 3.11 4.77 -6.18
CA PRO A 170 2.45 5.40 -5.05
C PRO A 170 1.99 4.39 -3.99
N TYR A 171 1.89 4.83 -2.74
CA TYR A 171 1.17 4.10 -1.69
C TYR A 171 0.16 5.01 -0.95
N TRP A 172 -0.85 4.39 -0.35
CA TRP A 172 -1.87 5.06 0.46
C TRP A 172 -1.61 4.85 1.96
N ASN A 173 -1.14 5.90 2.63
CA ASN A 173 -0.86 5.91 4.05
C ASN A 173 -2.16 6.08 4.89
N TRP A 174 -2.89 4.97 5.13
CA TRP A 174 -4.17 4.96 5.85
C TRP A 174 -4.20 5.78 7.15
N PRO A 175 -3.18 5.69 8.04
CA PRO A 175 -3.18 6.42 9.30
C PRO A 175 -3.54 7.90 9.22
N ALA A 176 -3.06 8.62 8.20
CA ALA A 176 -3.29 10.06 8.10
C ALA A 176 -4.64 10.43 7.46
N ASP A 177 -5.40 9.45 6.96
CA ASP A 177 -6.79 9.63 6.49
C ASP A 177 -7.81 8.97 7.44
N ALA A 178 -7.36 8.34 8.54
CA ALA A 178 -8.20 7.55 9.43
C ALA A 178 -9.29 8.35 10.17
N ASN A 179 -9.19 9.69 10.18
CA ASN A 179 -10.21 10.57 10.76
C ASN A 179 -11.15 11.19 9.71
N SER A 180 -10.81 11.12 8.42
CA SER A 180 -11.59 11.71 7.33
C SER A 180 -11.13 11.13 5.98
N MET A 181 -11.74 10.02 5.58
CA MET A 181 -11.43 9.33 4.33
C MET A 181 -11.85 10.15 3.11
N GLU A 182 -12.97 10.86 3.20
CA GLU A 182 -13.52 11.70 2.14
C GLU A 182 -12.59 12.87 1.76
N THR A 183 -11.69 13.28 2.66
CA THR A 183 -10.67 14.32 2.39
C THR A 183 -9.32 13.74 1.99
N SER A 184 -9.19 12.42 1.92
CA SER A 184 -7.95 11.78 1.45
C SER A 184 -7.68 12.20 0.00
N PRO A 185 -6.46 12.58 -0.38
CA PRO A 185 -6.13 12.87 -1.78
C PRO A 185 -6.23 11.63 -2.69
N VAL A 186 -6.41 10.43 -2.11
CA VAL A 186 -6.74 9.23 -2.86
C VAL A 186 -8.23 9.19 -3.23
N PHE A 187 -9.12 9.76 -2.40
CA PHE A 187 -10.57 9.60 -2.46
C PHE A 187 -11.38 10.91 -2.46
N ASP A 188 -10.73 12.07 -2.62
CA ASP A 188 -11.40 13.39 -2.58
C ASP A 188 -12.27 13.69 -3.82
N GLY A 189 -12.28 12.81 -4.83
CA GLY A 189 -13.06 12.98 -6.06
C GLY A 189 -12.50 14.03 -7.03
N SER A 190 -11.36 14.63 -6.73
CA SER A 190 -10.66 15.55 -7.63
C SER A 190 -10.14 14.85 -8.88
N ASP A 191 -9.67 15.63 -9.86
CA ASP A 191 -8.97 15.14 -11.03
C ASP A 191 -7.59 14.51 -10.73
N THR A 192 -7.17 14.53 -9.45
CA THR A 192 -5.96 13.88 -8.94
C THR A 192 -6.23 12.76 -7.94
N SER A 193 -7.47 12.29 -7.82
CA SER A 193 -7.85 11.14 -6.99
C SER A 193 -7.92 9.84 -7.80
N MET A 194 -8.13 8.73 -7.10
CA MET A 194 -8.61 7.47 -7.69
C MET A 194 -10.13 7.48 -7.84
N SER A 195 -10.72 8.62 -8.22
CA SER A 195 -12.14 8.96 -8.05
C SER A 195 -12.56 9.06 -6.57
N GLY A 196 -13.76 9.60 -6.34
CA GLY A 196 -14.26 9.88 -5.01
C GLY A 196 -15.19 8.81 -4.45
N ASN A 197 -16.15 9.30 -3.66
CA ASN A 197 -17.24 8.50 -3.11
C ASN A 197 -18.27 8.13 -4.20
N GLY A 198 -19.11 7.14 -3.88
CA GLY A 198 -20.27 6.80 -4.67
C GLY A 198 -21.47 7.71 -4.42
N GLU A 199 -22.44 7.67 -5.34
CA GLU A 199 -23.77 8.22 -5.13
C GLU A 199 -24.33 7.79 -3.77
N TYR A 200 -24.93 8.72 -3.04
CA TYR A 200 -25.46 8.44 -1.71
C TYR A 200 -26.68 7.52 -1.80
N VAL A 201 -26.66 6.44 -1.02
CA VAL A 201 -27.79 5.53 -0.84
C VAL A 201 -28.23 5.56 0.62
N ALA A 202 -29.48 5.97 0.87
CA ALA A 202 -30.05 6.08 2.20
C ALA A 202 -30.39 4.71 2.83
N ASN A 203 -30.46 4.66 4.15
CA ASN A 203 -30.99 3.54 4.94
C ASN A 203 -30.34 2.17 4.65
N LYS A 204 -29.03 2.16 4.36
CA LYS A 204 -28.23 0.94 4.23
C LYS A 204 -28.08 0.26 5.60
N GLY A 205 -28.26 -1.06 5.64
CA GLY A 205 -27.86 -1.87 6.79
C GLY A 205 -26.34 -1.99 6.91
N ASP A 206 -25.88 -2.51 8.04
CA ASP A 206 -24.46 -2.83 8.24
C ASP A 206 -23.99 -3.92 7.27
N ILE A 207 -22.67 -3.96 7.06
CA ILE A 207 -22.02 -5.07 6.36
C ILE A 207 -21.74 -6.17 7.37
N GLU A 208 -22.13 -7.40 7.03
CA GLU A 208 -21.90 -8.58 7.84
C GLU A 208 -20.79 -9.42 7.21
N LEU A 209 -19.61 -9.43 7.82
CA LEU A 209 -18.50 -10.26 7.35
C LEU A 209 -18.51 -11.60 8.06
N THR A 210 -18.52 -12.66 7.25
CA THR A 210 -18.49 -14.05 7.69
C THR A 210 -17.20 -14.72 7.22
N MET A 211 -16.65 -15.58 8.06
CA MET A 211 -15.55 -16.46 7.70
C MET A 211 -15.69 -17.76 8.49
N GLY A 212 -15.87 -18.88 7.79
CA GLY A 212 -16.20 -20.15 8.42
C GLY A 212 -17.39 -20.03 9.38
N ASN A 213 -17.25 -20.61 10.58
CA ASN A 213 -18.28 -20.59 11.62
C ASN A 213 -17.97 -19.58 12.76
N TYR A 214 -17.09 -18.61 12.51
CA TYR A 214 -16.77 -17.58 13.50
C TYR A 214 -17.91 -16.55 13.65
N PRO A 215 -18.00 -15.84 14.79
CA PRO A 215 -18.96 -14.75 14.95
C PRO A 215 -18.83 -13.69 13.86
N ILE A 216 -19.98 -13.14 13.44
CA ILE A 216 -20.07 -12.10 12.41
C ILE A 216 -19.31 -10.84 12.86
N VAL A 217 -18.54 -10.25 11.95
CA VAL A 217 -17.97 -8.92 12.15
C VAL A 217 -18.86 -7.90 11.46
N TYR A 218 -19.52 -7.06 12.25
CA TYR A 218 -20.34 -5.96 11.76
C TYR A 218 -19.49 -4.73 11.45
N LEU A 219 -19.64 -4.20 10.24
CA LEU A 219 -19.04 -2.95 9.79
C LEU A 219 -20.14 -1.94 9.42
N PRO A 220 -20.00 -0.67 9.81
CA PRO A 220 -20.99 0.34 9.47
C PRO A 220 -21.04 0.57 7.95
N ALA A 221 -22.22 0.91 7.43
CA ALA A 221 -22.33 1.44 6.08
C ALA A 221 -21.66 2.83 5.98
N GLY A 222 -21.18 3.17 4.78
CA GLY A 222 -20.47 4.42 4.53
C GLY A 222 -21.38 5.57 4.09
N THR A 223 -20.76 6.61 3.54
CA THR A 223 -21.40 7.85 3.09
C THR A 223 -21.78 7.88 1.60
N GLY A 224 -21.62 6.76 0.88
CA GLY A 224 -21.91 6.61 -0.56
C GLY A 224 -22.88 5.46 -0.85
N GLY A 225 -22.48 4.50 -1.70
CA GLY A 225 -23.20 3.26 -1.98
C GLY A 225 -23.39 2.95 -3.47
N GLY A 226 -23.57 3.99 -4.29
CA GLY A 226 -23.75 3.86 -5.74
C GLY A 226 -22.46 4.04 -6.54
N CYS A 227 -22.60 4.31 -7.84
CA CYS A 227 -21.47 4.58 -8.73
C CYS A 227 -20.66 5.79 -8.25
N VAL A 228 -19.34 5.77 -8.43
CA VAL A 228 -18.49 6.94 -8.18
C VAL A 228 -19.00 8.16 -8.94
N THR A 229 -19.04 9.32 -8.28
CA THR A 229 -19.70 10.53 -8.84
C THR A 229 -18.76 11.47 -9.59
N SER A 230 -17.45 11.38 -9.31
CA SER A 230 -16.45 12.31 -9.84
C SER A 230 -15.06 11.69 -9.91
N GLY A 231 -14.16 12.39 -10.60
CA GLY A 231 -12.76 12.02 -10.75
C GLY A 231 -12.44 11.18 -11.99
N PRO A 232 -11.17 10.77 -12.16
CA PRO A 232 -10.67 10.25 -13.44
C PRO A 232 -11.25 8.91 -13.87
N PHE A 233 -11.84 8.15 -12.96
CA PHE A 233 -12.42 6.83 -13.18
C PHE A 233 -13.95 6.83 -13.10
N VAL A 234 -14.62 7.98 -13.23
CA VAL A 234 -16.09 8.06 -13.24
C VAL A 234 -16.73 7.23 -14.37
N ASN A 235 -16.07 7.16 -15.52
CA ASN A 235 -16.50 6.38 -16.70
C ASN A 235 -15.72 5.07 -16.86
N TYR A 236 -14.97 4.65 -15.84
CA TYR A 236 -14.31 3.35 -15.87
C TYR A 236 -15.35 2.24 -15.68
N THR A 237 -15.21 1.17 -16.47
CA THR A 237 -16.09 0.01 -16.44
C THR A 237 -15.39 -1.15 -15.73
N VAL A 238 -15.96 -1.62 -14.63
CA VAL A 238 -15.59 -2.87 -13.98
C VAL A 238 -16.22 -4.00 -14.78
N ASN A 239 -15.41 -4.86 -15.41
CA ASN A 239 -15.90 -5.89 -16.36
C ASN A 239 -16.13 -7.27 -15.74
N LEU A 240 -15.45 -7.59 -14.63
CA LEU A 240 -15.43 -8.92 -14.01
C LEU A 240 -16.16 -8.93 -12.66
N GLY A 241 -16.50 -10.12 -12.16
CA GLY A 241 -17.22 -10.31 -10.91
C GLY A 241 -18.70 -9.90 -10.97
N PRO A 242 -19.37 -9.73 -9.81
CA PRO A 242 -18.86 -10.06 -8.47
C PRO A 242 -18.66 -11.56 -8.28
N ALA A 243 -17.68 -11.95 -7.47
CA ALA A 243 -17.43 -13.34 -7.08
C ALA A 243 -17.94 -13.64 -5.67
N ALA A 244 -17.78 -12.71 -4.74
CA ALA A 244 -18.22 -12.82 -3.36
C ALA A 244 -18.39 -11.41 -2.74
N LEU A 245 -19.30 -10.62 -3.31
CA LEU A 245 -19.50 -9.22 -2.92
C LEU A 245 -20.41 -9.12 -1.69
N ASN A 246 -19.90 -8.62 -0.56
CA ASN A 246 -20.73 -8.33 0.61
C ASN A 246 -21.62 -7.09 0.40
N ILE A 247 -22.93 -7.25 0.65
CA ILE A 247 -23.96 -6.22 0.46
C ILE A 247 -24.46 -5.70 1.81
N PRO A 248 -24.79 -4.40 1.93
CA PRO A 248 -25.52 -3.85 3.08
C PRO A 248 -26.74 -4.69 3.46
N GLY A 249 -26.83 -5.09 4.72
CA GLY A 249 -27.88 -6.00 5.22
C GLY A 249 -27.48 -7.48 5.26
N GLY A 250 -26.23 -7.80 4.96
CA GLY A 250 -25.62 -9.10 5.27
C GLY A 250 -25.73 -10.18 4.19
N THR A 251 -26.33 -9.87 3.03
CA THR A 251 -26.32 -10.79 1.88
C THR A 251 -25.00 -10.72 1.12
N MET A 252 -24.76 -11.73 0.28
CA MET A 252 -23.61 -11.80 -0.62
C MET A 252 -24.08 -12.01 -2.06
N GLU A 253 -23.54 -11.22 -2.98
CA GLU A 253 -23.75 -11.37 -4.41
C GLU A 253 -22.57 -12.11 -5.06
N ALA A 254 -22.88 -13.13 -5.86
CA ALA A 254 -21.90 -13.92 -6.59
C ALA A 254 -22.46 -14.31 -7.96
N GLN A 255 -21.68 -14.08 -9.02
CA GLN A 255 -21.96 -14.63 -10.34
C GLN A 255 -21.66 -16.12 -10.38
N SER A 256 -22.33 -16.87 -11.26
CA SER A 256 -22.03 -18.29 -11.50
C SER A 256 -20.58 -18.49 -11.95
N ASN A 257 -20.09 -17.59 -12.80
CA ASN A 257 -18.68 -17.49 -13.18
C ASN A 257 -18.25 -16.01 -13.11
N PRO A 258 -17.42 -15.62 -12.14
CA PRO A 258 -16.96 -14.23 -12.00
C PRO A 258 -15.99 -13.79 -13.11
N LEU A 259 -15.56 -14.70 -13.99
CA LEU A 259 -14.71 -14.39 -15.15
C LEU A 259 -15.52 -14.08 -16.43
N ASP A 260 -16.85 -14.17 -16.38
CA ASP A 260 -17.73 -13.79 -17.48
C ASP A 260 -17.89 -12.26 -17.57
N TYR A 261 -18.33 -11.77 -18.73
CA TYR A 261 -18.47 -10.33 -18.98
C TYR A 261 -19.68 -9.74 -18.26
N ASN A 262 -19.42 -8.87 -17.27
CA ASN A 262 -20.43 -8.18 -16.47
C ASN A 262 -20.07 -6.70 -16.28
N PRO A 263 -20.16 -5.87 -17.35
CA PRO A 263 -19.74 -4.47 -17.33
C PRO A 263 -20.66 -3.62 -16.45
N ARG A 264 -20.07 -2.90 -15.51
CA ARG A 264 -20.78 -1.98 -14.60
C ARG A 264 -19.87 -0.85 -14.12
N CYS A 265 -20.46 0.16 -13.49
CA CYS A 265 -19.70 1.25 -12.90
C CYS A 265 -18.92 0.77 -11.66
N LEU A 266 -17.78 1.41 -11.38
CA LEU A 266 -17.14 1.35 -10.06
C LEU A 266 -18.07 1.99 -9.02
N LYS A 267 -18.36 1.28 -7.92
CA LYS A 267 -19.12 1.82 -6.79
C LYS A 267 -18.23 1.99 -5.58
N ARG A 268 -18.47 3.04 -4.79
CA ARG A 268 -17.81 3.23 -3.48
C ARG A 268 -18.79 3.65 -2.41
N ASP A 269 -18.43 3.33 -1.18
CA ASP A 269 -19.18 3.69 0.02
C ASP A 269 -18.16 4.03 1.11
N LEU A 270 -17.50 5.19 0.97
CA LEU A 270 -16.37 5.57 1.82
C LEU A 270 -16.78 5.53 3.29
N THR A 271 -15.97 4.84 4.11
CA THR A 271 -16.33 4.51 5.49
C THR A 271 -15.16 4.80 6.43
N THR A 272 -15.01 6.07 6.83
CA THR A 272 -13.98 6.55 7.76
C THR A 272 -13.93 5.75 9.08
N ALA A 273 -15.08 5.29 9.59
CA ALA A 273 -15.15 4.49 10.81
C ALA A 273 -14.36 3.17 10.73
N ILE A 274 -14.27 2.55 9.55
CA ILE A 274 -13.49 1.31 9.34
C ILE A 274 -12.00 1.60 9.44
N LEU A 275 -11.50 2.67 8.80
CA LEU A 275 -10.10 3.09 8.91
C LEU A 275 -9.73 3.41 10.35
N LYS A 276 -10.59 4.18 11.03
CA LYS A 276 -10.38 4.54 12.44
C LYS A 276 -10.28 3.30 13.33
N ARG A 277 -11.01 2.23 13.01
CA ARG A 277 -11.03 1.00 13.81
C ARG A 277 -9.83 0.08 13.53
N TYR A 278 -9.39 -0.04 12.27
CA TYR A 278 -8.46 -1.11 11.89
C TYR A 278 -7.16 -0.63 11.24
N ALA A 279 -7.11 0.57 10.69
CA ALA A 279 -5.99 1.07 9.88
C ALA A 279 -5.46 2.45 10.34
N ASN A 280 -5.68 2.80 11.61
CA ASN A 280 -5.09 3.99 12.23
C ASN A 280 -3.60 3.78 12.56
N ALA A 281 -2.90 4.86 12.94
CA ALA A 281 -1.47 4.83 13.25
C ALA A 281 -1.10 3.79 14.33
N THR A 282 -1.87 3.73 15.41
CA THR A 282 -1.65 2.75 16.50
C THR A 282 -1.78 1.32 15.99
N SER A 283 -2.75 1.03 15.12
CA SER A 283 -2.97 -0.31 14.57
C SER A 283 -1.80 -0.74 13.69
N VAL A 284 -1.28 0.16 12.86
CA VAL A 284 -0.10 -0.10 12.01
C VAL A 284 1.16 -0.31 12.84
N VAL A 285 1.42 0.53 13.85
CA VAL A 285 2.62 0.38 14.69
C VAL A 285 2.54 -0.88 15.56
N LYS A 286 1.36 -1.22 16.10
CA LYS A 286 1.15 -2.50 16.80
C LYS A 286 1.45 -3.69 15.89
N LEU A 287 0.96 -3.66 14.66
CA LEU A 287 1.26 -4.70 13.67
C LEU A 287 2.78 -4.87 13.48
N ILE A 288 3.53 -3.77 13.39
CA ILE A 288 5.00 -3.81 13.17
C ILE A 288 5.77 -4.24 14.43
N LEU A 289 5.44 -3.71 15.61
CA LEU A 289 6.25 -3.88 16.82
C LEU A 289 5.88 -5.09 17.67
N GLU A 290 4.61 -5.51 17.67
CA GLU A 290 4.11 -6.54 18.59
C GLU A 290 4.15 -7.96 17.98
N ASN A 291 4.35 -8.09 16.67
CA ASN A 291 4.38 -9.39 15.97
C ASN A 291 5.83 -9.78 15.66
N ARG A 292 6.34 -10.83 16.30
CA ARG A 292 7.77 -11.17 16.24
C ARG A 292 8.14 -12.08 15.08
N ASP A 293 7.24 -12.96 14.70
CA ASP A 293 7.39 -13.87 13.57
C ASP A 293 6.38 -13.56 12.45
N ILE A 294 6.63 -14.18 11.30
CA ILE A 294 5.86 -13.93 10.07
C ILE A 294 4.43 -14.43 10.15
N TRP A 295 4.14 -15.47 10.96
CA TRP A 295 2.79 -16.00 11.10
C TRP A 295 1.91 -14.98 11.81
N ASP A 296 2.33 -14.52 12.99
CA ASP A 296 1.58 -13.52 13.74
C ASP A 296 1.43 -12.22 12.92
N PHE A 297 2.51 -11.78 12.27
CA PHE A 297 2.49 -10.58 11.43
C PHE A 297 1.44 -10.67 10.31
N GLN A 298 1.49 -11.72 9.48
CA GLN A 298 0.56 -11.84 8.35
C GLN A 298 -0.88 -12.11 8.80
N MET A 299 -1.08 -12.83 9.90
CA MET A 299 -2.42 -13.14 10.42
C MET A 299 -3.07 -11.91 11.06
N VAL A 300 -2.32 -11.09 11.81
CA VAL A 300 -2.82 -9.82 12.36
C VAL A 300 -3.07 -8.80 11.24
N MET A 301 -2.21 -8.76 10.22
CA MET A 301 -2.39 -7.90 9.05
C MET A 301 -3.71 -8.19 8.32
N GLN A 302 -4.04 -9.46 8.11
CA GLN A 302 -5.24 -9.92 7.40
C GLN A 302 -6.49 -9.98 8.30
N GLY A 303 -6.30 -10.01 9.62
CA GLY A 303 -7.35 -10.21 10.61
C GLY A 303 -7.43 -11.68 11.04
N VAL A 304 -7.09 -11.95 12.29
CA VAL A 304 -7.14 -13.31 12.85
C VAL A 304 -8.61 -13.77 12.91
N PRO A 305 -8.98 -14.89 12.26
CA PRO A 305 -10.34 -15.42 12.32
C PRO A 305 -10.86 -15.58 13.76
N GLY A 306 -12.06 -15.08 14.04
CA GLY A 306 -12.68 -15.11 15.37
C GLY A 306 -12.25 -13.99 16.33
N SER A 307 -11.28 -13.14 15.96
CA SER A 307 -10.84 -12.02 16.81
C SER A 307 -11.77 -10.79 16.79
N GLY A 308 -12.69 -10.73 15.82
CA GLY A 308 -13.48 -9.51 15.55
C GLY A 308 -12.71 -8.41 14.81
N SER A 309 -11.45 -8.67 14.44
CA SER A 309 -10.60 -7.78 13.64
C SER A 309 -10.42 -8.28 12.22
N ILE A 310 -10.41 -7.35 11.27
CA ILE A 310 -10.10 -7.59 9.85
C ILE A 310 -8.70 -7.08 9.47
N GLY A 311 -7.92 -6.63 10.46
CA GLY A 311 -6.57 -6.11 10.28
C GLY A 311 -6.48 -4.86 9.39
N VAL A 312 -5.26 -4.39 9.15
CA VAL A 312 -5.02 -3.22 8.28
C VAL A 312 -5.33 -3.53 6.81
N HIS A 313 -5.20 -4.80 6.39
CA HIS A 313 -5.54 -5.26 5.04
C HIS A 313 -7.05 -5.16 4.79
N GLY A 314 -7.87 -5.83 5.62
CA GLY A 314 -9.32 -5.73 5.52
C GLY A 314 -9.82 -4.31 5.79
N GLY A 315 -9.22 -3.61 6.76
CA GLY A 315 -9.56 -2.21 7.05
C GLY A 315 -9.38 -1.29 5.85
N GLY A 316 -8.27 -1.45 5.11
CA GLY A 316 -8.03 -0.70 3.88
C GLY A 316 -9.06 -1.01 2.79
N HIS A 317 -9.30 -2.29 2.49
CA HIS A 317 -10.30 -2.70 1.48
C HIS A 317 -11.73 -2.27 1.83
N TYR A 318 -12.26 -2.74 2.96
CA TYR A 318 -13.67 -2.53 3.30
C TYR A 318 -14.02 -1.06 3.59
N SER A 319 -13.03 -0.21 3.90
CA SER A 319 -13.26 1.23 4.01
C SER A 319 -13.62 1.90 2.69
N MET A 320 -13.19 1.36 1.54
CA MET A 320 -13.57 1.85 0.22
C MET A 320 -15.06 1.59 -0.04
N GLY A 321 -15.57 0.49 0.53
CA GLY A 321 -16.94 0.03 0.37
C GLY A 321 -17.28 -0.30 -1.09
N GLY A 322 -18.58 -0.34 -1.40
CA GLY A 322 -19.05 -0.50 -2.77
C GLY A 322 -18.60 -1.80 -3.46
N ASP A 323 -18.38 -1.71 -4.77
CA ASP A 323 -18.13 -2.81 -5.71
C ASP A 323 -17.03 -2.36 -6.69
N PRO A 324 -15.85 -3.02 -6.68
CA PRO A 324 -15.56 -4.30 -6.02
C PRO A 324 -14.87 -4.18 -4.64
N GLY A 325 -14.87 -3.02 -3.97
CA GLY A 325 -14.13 -2.82 -2.71
C GLY A 325 -14.53 -3.74 -1.55
N ARG A 326 -15.73 -4.36 -1.59
CA ARG A 326 -16.21 -5.37 -0.62
C ARG A 326 -16.15 -6.81 -1.13
N ASP A 327 -15.46 -7.06 -2.24
CA ASP A 327 -15.31 -8.39 -2.82
C ASP A 327 -13.83 -8.77 -2.82
N VAL A 328 -13.48 -9.76 -2.00
CA VAL A 328 -12.09 -10.21 -1.82
C VAL A 328 -11.47 -10.61 -3.15
N PHE A 329 -12.23 -11.21 -4.07
CA PHE A 329 -11.71 -11.73 -5.33
C PHE A 329 -11.50 -10.63 -6.36
N THR A 330 -12.44 -9.69 -6.43
CA THR A 330 -12.50 -8.70 -7.51
C THR A 330 -11.95 -7.33 -7.07
N SER A 331 -11.45 -7.20 -5.84
CA SER A 331 -10.91 -5.96 -5.26
C SER A 331 -9.87 -5.20 -6.12
N PRO A 332 -8.99 -5.82 -6.96
CA PRO A 332 -8.14 -5.06 -7.87
C PRO A 332 -8.90 -4.27 -8.93
N GLY A 333 -10.19 -4.56 -9.12
CA GLY A 333 -11.07 -3.77 -9.96
C GLY A 333 -11.30 -2.35 -9.43
N ASP A 334 -11.03 -2.07 -8.15
CA ASP A 334 -10.93 -0.70 -7.62
C ASP A 334 -9.50 -0.15 -7.85
N PRO A 335 -9.30 0.98 -8.56
CA PRO A 335 -7.98 1.55 -8.81
C PRO A 335 -7.18 1.92 -7.54
N ALA A 336 -7.82 2.05 -6.37
CA ALA A 336 -7.14 2.30 -5.11
C ALA A 336 -6.45 1.04 -4.54
N PHE A 337 -6.75 -0.16 -5.05
CA PHE A 337 -6.08 -1.41 -4.68
C PHE A 337 -4.55 -1.30 -4.76
N TRP A 338 -4.05 -0.69 -5.83
CA TRP A 338 -2.61 -0.57 -6.10
C TRP A 338 -1.89 0.28 -5.04
N LEU A 339 -2.54 1.34 -4.56
CA LEU A 339 -2.01 2.20 -3.51
C LEU A 339 -2.14 1.55 -2.14
N HIS A 340 -3.26 0.84 -1.89
CA HIS A 340 -3.46 0.06 -0.67
C HIS A 340 -2.38 -1.02 -0.52
N HIS A 341 -2.16 -1.85 -1.54
CA HIS A 341 -1.13 -2.88 -1.50
C HIS A 341 0.30 -2.33 -1.55
N GLY A 342 0.49 -1.13 -2.10
CA GLY A 342 1.74 -0.37 -1.92
C GLY A 342 2.06 -0.12 -0.44
N GLN A 343 1.05 0.21 0.38
CA GLN A 343 1.20 0.42 1.82
C GLN A 343 1.30 -0.90 2.59
N ILE A 344 0.61 -1.97 2.16
CA ILE A 344 0.80 -3.32 2.71
C ILE A 344 2.26 -3.76 2.57
N ASP A 345 2.82 -3.63 1.36
CA ASP A 345 4.21 -3.99 1.10
C ASP A 345 5.19 -3.10 1.87
N ARG A 346 4.90 -1.79 2.00
CA ARG A 346 5.68 -0.88 2.87
C ARG A 346 5.71 -1.36 4.32
N VAL A 347 4.56 -1.74 4.88
CA VAL A 347 4.49 -2.20 6.28
C VAL A 347 5.25 -3.50 6.48
N TRP A 348 5.18 -4.43 5.52
CA TRP A 348 5.99 -5.66 5.55
C TRP A 348 7.48 -5.38 5.42
N TRP A 349 7.87 -4.51 4.49
CA TRP A 349 9.26 -4.08 4.32
C TRP A 349 9.84 -3.44 5.59
N ILE A 350 9.09 -2.56 6.26
CA ILE A 350 9.50 -1.98 7.56
C ILE A 350 9.71 -3.11 8.58
N TRP A 351 8.73 -4.01 8.71
CA TRP A 351 8.81 -5.12 9.66
C TRP A 351 10.02 -6.04 9.40
N GLN A 352 10.32 -6.35 8.14
CA GLN A 352 11.50 -7.15 7.76
C GLN A 352 12.79 -6.45 8.19
N ALA A 353 12.90 -5.14 7.93
CA ALA A 353 14.11 -4.37 8.19
C ALA A 353 14.50 -4.28 9.67
N LEU A 354 13.53 -4.42 10.60
CA LEU A 354 13.80 -4.43 12.05
C LEU A 354 14.67 -5.61 12.50
N ASP A 355 14.69 -6.73 11.76
CA ASP A 355 15.54 -7.88 12.05
C ASP A 355 15.73 -8.73 10.78
N LEU A 356 16.49 -8.19 9.81
CA LEU A 356 16.71 -8.85 8.52
C LEU A 356 17.23 -10.29 8.65
N LYS A 357 18.04 -10.57 9.68
CA LYS A 357 18.62 -11.90 9.90
C LYS A 357 17.54 -12.97 10.07
N ASN A 358 16.49 -12.66 10.82
CA ASN A 358 15.43 -13.62 11.11
C ASN A 358 14.17 -13.42 10.26
N ARG A 359 13.97 -12.23 9.68
CA ARG A 359 12.71 -11.85 9.03
C ARG A 359 12.77 -11.79 7.51
N LEU A 360 13.95 -11.61 6.91
CA LEU A 360 14.06 -11.42 5.46
C LEU A 360 13.45 -12.60 4.70
N TYR A 361 13.82 -13.83 5.06
CA TYR A 361 13.36 -15.06 4.42
C TYR A 361 12.31 -15.83 5.24
N ALA A 362 11.67 -15.19 6.22
CA ALA A 362 10.66 -15.84 7.04
C ALA A 362 9.40 -16.12 6.21
N ILE A 363 8.93 -17.38 6.24
CA ILE A 363 7.69 -17.84 5.61
C ILE A 363 6.96 -18.75 6.60
N SER A 364 5.63 -18.63 6.67
CA SER A 364 4.77 -19.54 7.43
C SER A 364 3.40 -19.68 6.76
N GLY A 365 2.79 -20.85 6.86
CA GLY A 365 1.51 -21.18 6.22
C GLY A 365 1.65 -22.11 5.02
N THR A 366 0.53 -22.36 4.36
CA THR A 366 0.41 -23.32 3.24
C THR A 366 -0.06 -22.63 1.96
N GLY A 367 -0.24 -23.38 0.87
CA GLY A 367 -0.65 -22.86 -0.44
C GLY A 367 -2.17 -22.69 -0.63
N THR A 368 -2.97 -22.82 0.42
CA THR A 368 -4.44 -22.82 0.36
C THR A 368 -5.00 -21.98 1.49
N PHE A 369 -6.04 -21.19 1.20
CA PHE A 369 -6.70 -20.28 2.14
C PHE A 369 -7.02 -20.98 3.45
N MET A 370 -6.45 -20.48 4.56
CA MET A 370 -6.63 -21.05 5.90
C MET A 370 -6.29 -22.55 6.01
N ASN A 371 -5.43 -23.05 5.11
CA ASN A 371 -5.12 -24.46 4.94
C ASN A 371 -6.35 -25.36 4.67
N GLN A 372 -7.32 -24.85 3.90
CA GLN A 372 -8.54 -25.55 3.52
C GLN A 372 -8.71 -25.62 1.99
N PRO A 373 -8.64 -26.83 1.38
CA PRO A 373 -8.19 -28.09 1.99
C PRO A 373 -6.71 -28.02 2.41
N ALA A 374 -6.26 -28.97 3.23
CA ALA A 374 -4.86 -29.00 3.65
C ALA A 374 -3.90 -29.12 2.45
N SER A 375 -2.82 -28.35 2.46
CA SER A 375 -1.79 -28.37 1.41
C SER A 375 -0.38 -28.30 2.01
N PRO A 376 0.69 -28.56 1.22
CA PRO A 376 2.06 -28.43 1.71
C PRO A 376 2.38 -27.02 2.23
N ASN A 377 3.29 -26.95 3.19
CA ASN A 377 3.84 -25.68 3.64
C ASN A 377 4.51 -24.94 2.48
N THR A 378 4.31 -23.62 2.44
CA THR A 378 5.05 -22.75 1.53
C THR A 378 6.51 -22.73 1.95
N THR A 379 7.41 -22.79 0.97
CA THR A 379 8.86 -22.74 1.17
C THR A 379 9.48 -21.72 0.23
N LEU A 380 10.77 -21.42 0.42
CA LEU A 380 11.51 -20.54 -0.48
C LEU A 380 11.55 -21.05 -1.94
N SER A 381 11.43 -22.36 -2.16
CA SER A 381 11.38 -22.96 -3.49
C SER A 381 9.97 -23.06 -4.08
N THR A 382 8.92 -22.69 -3.32
CA THR A 382 7.56 -22.63 -3.86
C THR A 382 7.52 -21.63 -5.01
N VAL A 383 6.98 -22.06 -6.15
CA VAL A 383 6.84 -21.24 -7.35
C VAL A 383 5.45 -20.62 -7.37
N ILE A 384 5.37 -19.33 -7.71
CA ILE A 384 4.13 -18.61 -7.97
C ILE A 384 4.17 -17.97 -9.37
N ASP A 385 3.01 -17.61 -9.90
CA ASP A 385 2.88 -16.87 -11.15
C ASP A 385 1.66 -15.93 -11.09
N LEU A 386 1.57 -15.02 -12.07
CA LEU A 386 0.45 -14.09 -12.21
C LEU A 386 -0.41 -14.42 -13.44
N GLY A 387 -0.36 -15.67 -13.92
CA GLY A 387 -1.05 -16.12 -15.11
C GLY A 387 -0.72 -15.25 -16.33
N TYR A 388 -1.75 -14.71 -16.96
CA TYR A 388 -1.64 -13.86 -18.15
C TYR A 388 -1.50 -12.37 -17.84
N ALA A 389 -1.50 -11.97 -16.56
CA ALA A 389 -1.40 -10.56 -16.17
C ALA A 389 -0.08 -9.97 -16.65
N ASN A 390 1.05 -10.44 -16.13
CA ASN A 390 2.39 -10.06 -16.60
C ASN A 390 3.47 -10.94 -15.92
N GLY A 391 4.71 -10.86 -16.40
CA GLY A 391 5.85 -11.52 -15.76
C GLY A 391 6.00 -13.01 -16.09
N VAL A 392 6.85 -13.68 -15.30
CA VAL A 392 7.13 -15.12 -15.40
C VAL A 392 6.88 -15.81 -14.06
N SER A 393 6.77 -17.14 -14.08
CA SER A 393 6.80 -17.95 -12.86
C SER A 393 8.12 -17.73 -12.11
N ILE A 394 8.04 -17.58 -10.79
CA ILE A 394 9.15 -17.15 -9.95
C ILE A 394 9.08 -17.82 -8.58
N THR A 395 10.24 -18.06 -7.96
CA THR A 395 10.29 -18.68 -6.63
C THR A 395 10.05 -17.66 -5.54
N MET A 396 9.48 -18.09 -4.41
CA MET A 396 9.33 -17.25 -3.22
C MET A 396 10.65 -16.62 -2.79
N GLN A 397 11.78 -17.35 -2.89
CA GLN A 397 13.12 -16.85 -2.56
C GLN A 397 13.46 -15.53 -3.24
N ASP A 398 13.12 -15.41 -4.53
CA ASP A 398 13.45 -14.24 -5.34
C ASP A 398 12.55 -13.03 -5.02
N LEU A 399 11.52 -13.20 -4.18
CA LEU A 399 10.52 -12.18 -3.87
C LEU A 399 10.66 -11.59 -2.46
N MET A 400 11.53 -12.18 -1.63
CA MET A 400 11.59 -11.86 -0.20
C MET A 400 12.23 -10.49 0.10
N SER A 401 13.08 -9.97 -0.80
CA SER A 401 13.86 -8.75 -0.63
C SER A 401 13.49 -7.72 -1.69
N THR A 402 13.22 -6.46 -1.33
CA THR A 402 12.90 -5.40 -2.31
C THR A 402 14.11 -4.92 -3.12
N VAL A 403 15.31 -5.47 -2.84
CA VAL A 403 16.58 -5.12 -3.48
C VAL A 403 17.38 -6.34 -3.97
N ASP A 404 16.72 -7.50 -4.08
CA ASP A 404 17.24 -8.68 -4.77
C ASP A 404 16.20 -9.21 -5.78
N GLY A 405 16.57 -10.25 -6.54
CA GLY A 405 15.67 -10.85 -7.54
C GLY A 405 15.27 -9.84 -8.63
N PRO A 406 13.98 -9.72 -8.98
CA PRO A 406 13.52 -8.71 -9.93
C PRO A 406 13.41 -7.31 -9.32
N PHE A 407 13.56 -7.17 -8.01
CA PHE A 407 13.26 -5.94 -7.30
C PHE A 407 14.51 -5.07 -7.09
N CYS A 408 14.29 -3.75 -7.18
CA CYS A 408 15.27 -2.75 -6.78
C CYS A 408 14.55 -1.45 -6.40
N TYR A 409 13.90 -1.46 -5.23
CA TYR A 409 13.17 -0.32 -4.71
C TYR A 409 13.16 -0.22 -3.18
N VAL A 410 12.88 0.99 -2.69
CA VAL A 410 12.65 1.33 -1.28
C VAL A 410 11.39 2.18 -1.11
N TYR A 411 10.95 2.38 0.13
CA TYR A 411 9.85 3.27 0.49
C TYR A 411 10.35 4.54 1.17
N LEU A 412 9.74 5.68 0.82
CA LEU A 412 10.02 6.98 1.44
C LEU A 412 8.75 7.76 1.72
#